data_AF-A0A2D7VQH4-F1
#
_entry.id   AF-A0A2D7VQH4-F1
#
_cell.length_a   1.000
_cell.length_b   1.000
_cell.length_c   1.000
_cell.angle_alpha   90.00
_cell.angle_beta   90.00
_cell.angle_gamma   90.00
#
_symmetry.space_group_name_H-M   'P 1'
#
loop_
_entity.id
_entity.type
_entity.pdbx_description
1 polymer ?
#
loop_
_entity_poly.entity_id
_entity_poly.type
_entity_poly.pdbx_seq_one_letter_code
_entity_poly.pdbx_strand_id
1 'polypeptide(L)'
;MFSKTNKKERIDAEQREQYEYARQRIKQKKNLMRHFIIFLVGSVLLIIINPVLGYGNEFFIKDWFVWAILIWAFLFLIHLFNVLIMNKFMGKEWENEQLQKLKAQQEKRIAQLKQQAVQEVTVKEVKASKEMDALGEHTTHPEVKKNNPNQLPPEQA
;
A
#
# COMPACT_ATOMS: atom_id res chain seq x y z
N MET A 1 13.13 -35.98 -5.07
CA MET A 1 13.07 -35.19 -3.82
C MET A 1 13.34 -33.71 -4.16
N PHE A 2 12.33 -32.84 -4.31
CA PHE A 2 12.54 -31.46 -4.78
C PHE A 2 11.68 -30.35 -4.13
N SER A 3 11.08 -30.56 -2.96
CA SER A 3 10.14 -29.55 -2.39
C SER A 3 10.64 -28.73 -1.20
N LYS A 4 11.90 -28.84 -0.75
CA LYS A 4 12.36 -28.10 0.44
C LYS A 4 12.93 -26.70 0.14
N THR A 5 13.39 -26.43 -1.09
CA THR A 5 14.10 -25.18 -1.43
C THR A 5 13.16 -23.98 -1.55
N ASN A 6 11.97 -24.18 -2.11
CA ASN A 6 10.99 -23.10 -2.36
C ASN A 6 10.42 -22.49 -1.05
N LYS A 7 10.31 -23.29 0.02
CA LYS A 7 9.86 -22.79 1.33
C LYS A 7 10.87 -21.84 1.97
N LYS A 8 12.17 -22.13 1.82
CA LYS A 8 13.25 -21.26 2.34
C LYS A 8 13.26 -19.91 1.62
N GLU A 9 13.07 -19.92 0.31
CA GLU A 9 13.03 -18.70 -0.52
C GLU A 9 11.83 -17.81 -0.18
N ARG A 10 10.65 -18.41 0.09
CA ARG A 10 9.48 -17.67 0.57
C ARG A 10 9.66 -17.09 1.98
N ILE A 11 10.29 -17.84 2.89
CA ILE A 11 10.62 -17.35 4.24
C ILE A 11 11.62 -16.18 4.13
N ASP A 12 12.62 -16.27 3.24
CA ASP A 12 13.62 -15.20 3.02
C ASP A 12 12.96 -13.94 2.45
N ALA A 13 12.03 -14.09 1.49
CA ALA A 13 11.27 -12.96 0.94
C ALA A 13 10.38 -12.27 1.98
N GLU A 14 9.67 -13.04 2.80
CA GLU A 14 8.82 -12.50 3.86
C GLU A 14 9.64 -11.80 4.96
N GLN A 15 10.79 -12.36 5.34
CA GLN A 15 11.69 -11.73 6.30
C GLN A 15 12.31 -10.43 5.75
N ARG A 16 12.61 -10.37 4.45
CA ARG A 16 13.08 -9.15 3.78
C ARG A 16 12.01 -8.06 3.80
N GLU A 17 10.75 -8.38 3.46
CA GLU A 17 9.65 -7.43 3.51
C GLU A 17 9.41 -6.88 4.92
N GLN A 18 9.42 -7.75 5.94
CA GLN A 18 9.28 -7.34 7.33
C GLN A 18 10.43 -6.41 7.78
N TYR A 19 11.66 -6.73 7.38
CA TYR A 19 12.83 -5.90 7.66
C TYR A 19 12.75 -4.54 6.95
N GLU A 20 12.37 -4.50 5.68
CA GLU A 20 12.19 -3.26 4.93
C GLU A 20 11.09 -2.39 5.51
N TYR A 21 9.97 -2.99 5.91
CA TYR A 21 8.89 -2.29 6.61
C TYR A 21 9.37 -1.68 7.93
N ALA A 22 10.06 -2.47 8.77
CA ALA A 22 10.61 -1.98 10.03
C ALA A 22 11.62 -0.84 9.80
N ARG A 23 12.48 -0.96 8.79
CA ARG A 23 13.48 0.05 8.42
C ARG A 23 12.84 1.35 7.94
N GLN A 24 11.77 1.28 7.15
CA GLN A 24 11.01 2.46 6.72
C GLN A 24 10.40 3.19 7.92
N ARG A 25 9.82 2.46 8.88
CA ARG A 25 9.25 3.04 10.11
C ARG A 25 10.32 3.72 10.97
N ILE A 26 11.51 3.13 11.08
CA ILE A 26 12.64 3.73 11.80
C ILE A 26 13.12 5.01 11.09
N LYS A 27 13.23 5.00 9.76
CA LYS A 27 13.64 6.18 8.99
C LYS A 27 12.67 7.35 9.15
N GLN A 28 11.36 7.08 9.18
CA GLN A 28 10.34 8.09 9.44
C GLN A 28 10.47 8.69 10.85
N LYS A 29 10.64 7.85 11.88
CA LYS A 29 10.88 8.32 13.26
C LYS A 29 12.14 9.17 13.37
N LYS A 30 13.23 8.77 12.70
CA LYS A 30 14.50 9.52 12.69
C LYS A 30 14.35 10.89 12.03
N ASN A 31 13.57 10.99 10.94
CA ASN A 31 13.31 12.27 10.29
C ASN A 31 12.51 13.21 11.18
N LEU A 32 11.49 12.72 11.89
CA LEU A 32 10.75 13.51 12.87
C LEU A 32 11.68 14.06 13.96
N MET A 33 12.52 13.21 14.55
CA MET A 33 13.45 13.65 15.60
C MET A 33 14.43 14.72 15.12
N ARG A 34 14.94 14.62 13.88
CA ARG A 34 15.82 15.64 13.30
C ARG A 34 15.13 17.01 13.18
N HIS A 35 13.89 17.06 12.71
CA HIS A 35 13.16 18.32 12.61
C HIS A 35 12.85 18.89 14.01
N PHE A 36 12.50 18.03 14.97
CA PHE A 36 12.30 18.42 16.36
C PHE A 36 13.56 19.05 16.97
N ILE A 37 14.75 18.48 16.71
CA ILE A 37 16.03 19.02 17.19
C ILE A 37 16.33 20.37 16.54
N ILE A 38 16.18 20.51 15.22
CA ILE A 38 16.39 21.79 14.51
C ILE A 38 15.42 22.86 15.05
N PHE A 39 14.17 22.49 15.29
CA PHE A 39 13.18 23.38 15.86
C PHE A 39 13.53 23.84 17.28
N LEU A 40 13.96 22.93 18.15
CA LEU A 40 14.42 23.25 19.51
C LEU A 40 15.60 24.22 19.46
N VAL A 41 16.61 23.93 18.64
CA VAL A 41 17.78 24.79 18.49
C VAL A 41 17.39 26.17 17.96
N GLY A 42 16.50 26.25 16.96
CA GLY A 42 15.99 27.51 16.44
C GLY A 42 15.16 28.31 17.45
N SER A 43 14.34 27.63 18.25
CA SER A 43 13.58 28.25 19.34
C SER A 43 14.49 28.84 20.40
N VAL A 44 15.55 28.12 20.80
CA VAL A 44 16.55 28.60 21.77
C VAL A 44 17.33 29.78 21.19
N LEU A 45 17.72 29.72 19.91
CA LEU A 45 18.38 30.84 19.21
C LEU A 45 17.51 32.10 19.21
N LEU A 46 16.22 31.99 18.90
CA LEU A 46 15.28 33.12 18.89
C LEU A 46 15.07 33.74 20.27
N ILE A 47 15.06 32.93 21.34
CA ILE A 47 14.93 33.43 22.72
C ILE A 47 16.19 34.22 23.13
N ILE A 48 17.37 33.76 22.71
CA ILE A 48 18.66 34.38 23.06
C ILE A 48 18.95 35.62 22.22
N ILE A 49 18.43 35.70 20.99
CA ILE A 49 18.66 36.83 20.09
C ILE A 49 18.13 38.15 20.67
N ASN A 50 17.01 38.13 21.41
CA ASN A 50 16.39 39.33 21.96
C ASN A 50 17.21 39.98 23.10
N PRO A 51 17.71 39.22 24.12
CA PRO A 51 18.59 39.78 25.15
C PRO A 51 20.02 40.06 24.68
N VAL A 52 20.60 39.26 23.79
CA VAL A 52 22.03 39.35 23.44
C VAL A 52 22.32 40.51 22.48
N LEU A 53 21.39 40.84 21.60
CA LEU A 53 21.61 41.88 20.59
C LEU A 53 21.20 43.28 21.06
N GLY A 54 20.44 43.44 22.15
CA GLY A 54 20.07 44.75 22.70
C GLY A 54 19.30 45.67 21.73
N TYR A 55 18.89 45.16 20.56
CA TYR A 55 18.18 45.90 19.52
C TYR A 55 16.67 45.93 19.81
N GLY A 56 16.27 46.87 20.66
CA GLY A 56 14.86 47.12 20.99
C GLY A 56 14.44 48.60 20.99
N ASN A 57 15.37 49.55 20.98
CA ASN A 57 15.04 50.98 21.13
C ASN A 57 15.05 51.81 19.84
N GLU A 58 15.65 51.33 18.75
CA GLU A 58 15.82 52.12 17.51
C GLU A 58 15.08 51.57 16.29
N PHE A 59 14.54 50.35 16.36
CA PHE A 59 13.75 49.78 15.27
C PHE A 59 12.28 50.20 15.42
N PHE A 60 11.67 50.65 14.31
CA PHE A 60 10.27 51.10 14.19
C PHE A 60 9.20 50.12 14.69
N ILE A 61 9.56 48.88 15.04
CA ILE A 61 8.67 47.85 15.58
C ILE A 61 9.19 47.47 16.96
N LYS A 62 8.63 48.10 18.00
CA LYS A 62 8.99 47.96 19.43
C LYS A 62 8.98 46.50 19.94
N ASP A 63 8.35 45.58 19.21
CA ASP A 63 8.14 44.18 19.60
C ASP A 63 8.34 43.18 18.43
N TRP A 64 9.30 43.43 17.53
CA TRP A 64 9.53 42.57 16.35
C TRP A 64 9.76 41.09 16.70
N PHE A 65 10.30 40.80 17.90
CA PHE A 65 10.50 39.44 18.40
C PHE A 65 9.17 38.68 18.61
N VAL A 66 8.08 39.37 18.97
CA VAL A 66 6.75 38.76 19.14
C VAL A 66 6.25 38.21 17.81
N TRP A 67 6.45 38.99 16.73
CA TRP A 67 6.13 38.56 15.38
C TRP A 67 7.03 37.42 14.90
N ALA A 68 8.33 37.47 15.23
CA ALA A 68 9.25 36.37 14.93
C ALA A 68 8.83 35.06 15.63
N ILE A 69 8.46 35.13 16.91
CA ILE A 69 7.96 33.97 17.67
C ILE A 69 6.62 33.50 17.13
N LEU A 70 5.69 34.40 16.79
CA LEU A 70 4.40 34.01 16.21
C LEU A 70 4.57 33.24 14.90
N ILE A 71 5.41 33.74 13.99
CA ILE A 71 5.71 33.06 12.71
C ILE A 71 6.40 31.72 12.98
N TRP A 72 7.37 31.68 13.90
CA TRP A 72 8.08 30.46 14.24
C TRP A 72 7.17 29.40 14.87
N ALA A 73 6.30 29.80 15.78
CA ALA A 73 5.28 28.95 16.41
C ALA A 73 4.24 28.46 15.38
N PHE A 74 3.85 29.30 14.43
CA PHE A 74 2.94 28.92 13.36
C PHE A 74 3.55 27.85 12.42
N LEU A 75 4.81 28.03 12.00
CA LEU A 75 5.54 27.03 11.23
C LEU A 75 5.67 25.70 11.99
N PHE A 76 5.90 25.77 13.31
CA PHE A 76 5.93 24.58 14.16
C PHE A 76 4.60 23.85 14.21
N LEU A 77 3.49 24.57 14.38
CA LEU A 77 2.15 23.99 14.37
C LEU A 77 1.89 23.24 13.06
N ILE A 78 2.13 23.87 11.91
CA ILE A 78 1.98 23.22 10.59
C ILE A 78 2.85 21.96 10.51
N HIS A 79 4.11 22.02 10.95
CA HIS A 79 5.01 20.87 10.92
C HIS A 79 4.51 19.74 11.83
N LEU A 80 4.06 20.08 13.04
CA LEU A 80 3.51 19.15 14.03
C LEU A 80 2.26 18.45 13.48
N PHE A 81 1.34 19.21 12.89
CA PHE A 81 0.14 18.65 12.25
C PHE A 81 0.49 17.77 11.05
N ASN A 82 1.42 18.17 10.19
CA ASN A 82 1.83 17.37 9.03
C ASN A 82 2.47 16.05 9.49
N VAL A 83 3.42 16.09 10.43
CA VAL A 83 4.11 14.85 10.85
C VAL A 83 3.27 13.97 11.77
N LEU A 84 2.37 14.51 12.59
CA LEU A 84 1.50 13.69 13.45
C LEU A 84 0.22 13.22 12.76
N ILE A 85 -0.48 14.11 12.04
CA ILE A 85 -1.77 13.77 11.41
C ILE A 85 -1.55 13.12 10.06
N MET A 86 -0.76 13.72 9.15
CA MET A 86 -0.61 13.15 7.80
C MET A 86 0.04 11.77 7.84
N ASN A 87 1.06 11.62 8.69
CA ASN A 87 1.83 10.37 8.78
C ASN A 87 1.06 9.24 9.49
N LYS A 88 0.07 9.57 10.33
CA LYS A 88 -0.78 8.59 11.03
C LYS A 88 -2.08 8.29 10.27
N PHE A 89 -2.67 9.29 9.60
CA PHE A 89 -3.93 9.16 8.88
C PHE A 89 -3.76 8.63 7.45
N MET A 90 -2.68 9.01 6.76
CA MET A 90 -2.37 8.56 5.38
C MET A 90 -1.17 7.60 5.36
N GLY A 91 -0.95 6.91 6.47
CA GLY A 91 0.11 5.92 6.60
C GLY A 91 -0.19 4.65 5.81
N LYS A 92 0.86 3.82 5.63
CA LYS A 92 0.85 2.52 4.94
C LYS A 92 -0.27 1.56 5.39
N GLU A 93 -0.82 1.74 6.60
CA GLU A 93 -1.96 0.98 7.11
C GLU A 93 -3.27 1.33 6.36
N TRP A 94 -3.55 2.61 6.12
CA TRP A 94 -4.72 3.03 5.35
C TRP A 94 -4.63 2.54 3.89
N GLU A 95 -3.44 2.63 3.29
CA GLU A 95 -3.19 2.12 1.94
C GLU A 95 -3.40 0.60 1.87
N ASN A 96 -2.91 -0.15 2.86
CA ASN A 96 -3.11 -1.59 2.95
C ASN A 96 -4.59 -1.97 3.14
N GLU A 97 -5.35 -1.22 3.94
CA GLU A 97 -6.79 -1.44 4.09
C GLU A 97 -7.54 -1.22 2.77
N GLN A 98 -7.22 -0.16 2.03
CA GLN A 98 -7.81 0.08 0.71
C GLN A 98 -7.42 -1.01 -0.29
N LEU A 99 -6.16 -1.45 -0.28
CA LEU A 99 -5.66 -2.51 -1.15
C LEU A 99 -6.35 -3.85 -0.85
N GLN A 100 -6.53 -4.21 0.42
CA GLN A 100 -7.25 -5.42 0.80
C GLN A 100 -8.71 -5.35 0.34
N LYS A 101 -9.36 -4.19 0.48
CA LYS A 101 -10.74 -3.99 0.00
C LYS A 101 -10.85 -4.18 -1.51
N LEU A 102 -9.90 -3.63 -2.28
CA LEU A 102 -9.84 -3.80 -3.74
C LEU A 102 -9.57 -5.26 -4.14
N LYS A 103 -8.61 -5.94 -3.50
CA LYS A 103 -8.32 -7.37 -3.75
C LYS A 103 -9.55 -8.24 -3.48
N ALA A 104 -10.24 -8.02 -2.37
CA ALA A 104 -11.45 -8.77 -2.03
C ALA A 104 -12.57 -8.57 -3.08
N GLN A 105 -12.69 -7.37 -3.67
CA GLN A 105 -13.64 -7.12 -4.75
C GLN A 105 -13.24 -7.84 -6.04
N GLN A 106 -11.95 -7.84 -6.39
CA GLN A 106 -11.44 -8.55 -7.56
C GLN A 106 -11.63 -10.07 -7.43
N GLU A 107 -11.33 -10.64 -6.26
CA GLU A 107 -11.55 -12.07 -5.99
C GLU A 107 -13.03 -12.46 -6.14
N LYS A 108 -13.95 -11.64 -5.64
CA LYS A 108 -15.40 -11.86 -5.83
C LYS A 108 -15.80 -11.84 -7.30
N ARG A 109 -15.29 -10.90 -8.10
CA ARG A 109 -15.57 -10.82 -9.54
C ARG A 109 -15.01 -12.05 -10.29
N ILE A 110 -13.79 -12.47 -9.96
CA ILE A 110 -13.19 -13.68 -10.54
C ILE A 110 -14.02 -14.92 -10.20
N ALA A 111 -14.52 -15.04 -8.96
CA ALA A 111 -15.38 -16.15 -8.55
C ALA A 111 -16.70 -16.18 -9.35
N GLN A 112 -17.32 -15.03 -9.58
CA GLN A 112 -18.55 -14.92 -10.38
C GLN A 112 -18.30 -15.31 -11.85
N LEU A 113 -17.22 -14.80 -12.46
CA LEU A 113 -16.86 -15.15 -13.84
C LEU A 113 -16.57 -16.64 -13.99
N LYS A 114 -15.91 -17.27 -13.01
CA LYS A 114 -15.70 -18.73 -13.00
C LYS A 114 -17.02 -19.49 -12.92
N GLN A 115 -17.97 -19.05 -12.11
CA GLN A 115 -19.30 -19.69 -12.02
C GLN A 115 -20.09 -19.54 -13.32
N GLN A 116 -20.05 -18.37 -13.96
CA GLN A 116 -20.70 -18.14 -15.26
C GLN A 116 -20.07 -19.00 -16.36
N ALA A 117 -18.74 -19.09 -16.41
CA ALA A 117 -18.04 -19.94 -17.38
C ALA A 117 -18.40 -21.41 -17.21
N VAL A 118 -18.47 -21.91 -15.96
CA VAL A 118 -18.90 -23.30 -15.68
C VAL A 118 -20.35 -23.51 -16.10
N GLN A 119 -21.26 -22.58 -15.79
CA GLN A 119 -22.67 -22.68 -16.22
C GLN A 119 -22.81 -22.68 -17.74
N GLU A 120 -22.10 -21.81 -18.46
CA GLU A 120 -22.12 -21.79 -19.92
C GLU A 120 -21.61 -23.10 -20.53
N VAL A 121 -20.56 -23.70 -19.94
CA VAL A 121 -20.04 -25.01 -20.38
C VAL A 121 -21.06 -26.11 -20.10
N THR A 122 -21.62 -26.18 -18.88
CA THR A 122 -22.64 -27.18 -18.54
C THR A 122 -23.89 -27.05 -19.41
N VAL A 123 -24.37 -25.82 -19.68
CA VAL A 123 -25.55 -25.60 -20.53
C VAL A 123 -25.27 -26.01 -21.98
N LYS A 124 -24.06 -25.76 -22.50
CA LYS A 124 -23.66 -26.22 -23.84
C LYS A 124 -23.58 -27.75 -23.92
N GLU A 125 -23.01 -28.42 -22.91
CA GLU A 125 -22.96 -29.88 -22.86
C GLU A 125 -24.35 -30.52 -22.74
N VAL A 126 -25.22 -29.99 -21.88
CA VAL A 126 -26.60 -30.50 -21.72
C VAL A 126 -27.46 -30.27 -22.96
N LYS A 127 -27.22 -29.15 -23.67
CA LYS A 127 -27.91 -28.89 -24.94
C LYS A 127 -27.42 -29.82 -26.04
N ALA A 128 -26.11 -30.05 -26.13
CA ALA A 128 -25.53 -31.01 -27.07
C ALA A 128 -26.01 -32.44 -26.80
N SER A 129 -26.12 -32.87 -25.53
CA SER A 129 -26.63 -34.20 -25.19
C SER A 129 -28.12 -34.35 -25.53
N LYS A 130 -28.95 -33.32 -25.29
CA LYS A 130 -30.37 -33.33 -25.68
C LYS A 130 -30.59 -33.36 -27.19
N GLU A 131 -29.76 -32.64 -27.95
CA GLU A 131 -29.82 -32.65 -29.41
C GLU A 131 -29.37 -34.01 -29.97
N MET A 132 -28.40 -34.68 -29.33
CA MET A 132 -28.01 -36.05 -29.66
C MET A 132 -29.10 -37.08 -29.31
N ASP A 133 -29.79 -36.93 -28.17
CA ASP A 133 -30.89 -37.83 -27.77
C ASP A 133 -32.14 -37.65 -28.67
N ALA A 134 -32.38 -36.44 -29.18
CA ALA A 134 -33.51 -36.15 -30.07
C ALA A 134 -33.34 -36.70 -31.50
N LEU A 135 -32.12 -37.07 -31.91
CA LEU A 135 -31.79 -37.58 -33.25
C LEU A 135 -31.73 -39.11 -33.35
N GLY A 136 -31.96 -39.85 -32.26
CA GLY A 136 -32.22 -41.29 -32.32
C GLY A 136 -31.07 -42.14 -32.90
N GLU A 137 -29.82 -41.81 -32.61
CA GLU A 137 -28.67 -42.63 -33.03
C GLU A 137 -27.88 -43.13 -31.82
N HIS A 138 -27.99 -44.44 -31.60
CA HIS A 138 -27.19 -45.18 -30.63
C HIS A 138 -25.77 -45.31 -31.21
N THR A 139 -24.75 -44.63 -30.65
CA THR A 139 -23.36 -45.15 -30.59
C THR A 139 -22.37 -44.25 -29.82
N THR A 140 -21.67 -44.93 -28.90
CA THR A 140 -20.29 -44.77 -28.41
C THR A 140 -19.74 -43.39 -28.00
N HIS A 141 -19.59 -43.27 -26.68
CA HIS A 141 -18.62 -42.49 -25.88
C HIS A 141 -17.53 -41.73 -26.67
N PRO A 142 -17.48 -40.38 -26.62
CA PRO A 142 -16.30 -39.63 -27.00
C PRO A 142 -15.29 -39.61 -25.84
N GLU A 143 -14.03 -39.82 -26.19
CA GLU A 143 -12.86 -39.76 -25.32
C GLU A 143 -12.64 -38.32 -24.82
N VAL A 144 -12.62 -38.13 -23.50
CA VAL A 144 -12.35 -36.83 -22.85
C VAL A 144 -10.87 -36.50 -23.00
N LYS A 145 -10.52 -35.62 -23.95
CA LYS A 145 -9.18 -35.05 -24.05
C LYS A 145 -8.97 -34.03 -22.92
N LYS A 146 -8.34 -34.47 -21.83
CA LYS A 146 -7.98 -33.63 -20.67
C LYS A 146 -6.91 -32.61 -21.06
N ASN A 147 -7.32 -31.39 -21.36
CA ASN A 147 -6.39 -30.26 -21.45
C ASN A 147 -6.18 -29.65 -20.05
N ASN A 148 -4.92 -29.62 -19.61
CA ASN A 148 -4.48 -29.17 -18.29
C ASN A 148 -4.57 -27.63 -18.17
N PRO A 149 -5.25 -27.06 -17.16
CA PRO A 149 -5.43 -25.60 -17.02
C PRO A 149 -4.16 -24.76 -16.81
N ASN A 150 -2.99 -25.36 -16.62
CA ASN A 150 -1.75 -24.66 -16.23
C ASN A 150 -0.73 -24.47 -17.36
N GLN A 151 -1.11 -24.59 -18.63
CA GLN A 151 -0.18 -24.33 -19.74
C GLN A 151 -0.22 -22.85 -20.13
N LEU A 152 0.80 -22.11 -19.70
CA LEU A 152 1.04 -20.72 -20.13
C LEU A 152 1.46 -20.69 -21.61
N PRO A 153 1.09 -19.64 -22.37
CA PRO A 153 1.52 -19.49 -23.76
C PRO A 153 3.06 -19.38 -23.85
N PRO A 154 3.68 -19.88 -24.93
CA PRO A 154 5.11 -19.71 -25.15
C PRO A 154 5.44 -18.21 -25.26
N GLU A 155 6.44 -17.79 -24.49
CA GLU A 155 7.03 -16.46 -24.51
C GLU A 155 7.60 -16.20 -25.92
N GLN A 156 7.05 -15.21 -26.61
CA GLN A 156 7.48 -14.84 -27.96
C GLN A 156 8.77 -14.02 -27.85
N ALA A 157 9.84 -14.54 -28.46
CA ALA A 157 11.14 -13.89 -28.62
C ALA A 157 11.11 -12.83 -29.73
#